data_AF-X1RGQ3-F1
#
_entry.id   AF-X1RGQ3-F1
#
_cell.length_a   1.000
_cell.length_b   1.000
_cell.length_c   1.000
_cell.angle_alpha   90.00
_cell.angle_beta   90.00
_cell.angle_gamma   90.00
#
_symmetry.space_group_name_H-M   'P 1'
#
loop_
_entity.id
_entity.type
_entity.pdbx_description
1 polymer ?
#
loop_
_entity_poly.entity_id
_entity_poly.type
_entity_poly.pdbx_seq_one_letter_code
_entity_poly.pdbx_strand_id
1 'polypeptide(L)'
;TLQRLPKKVVKIGYKVYAGIPLEKEEKRYLKEWRKAYHMPLGWKREDEHILKLLRKNPGGLTRADLSMRLQVYVREVQRYLIQLIKSKQVIAVKRESTRGRSPTPLFFIAEATIPEEKNVAAERDERIRQAYFKEGWSIKRINRELHHDKRTIRRALNPNEVIPWLSR
;
A
#
# COMPACT_ATOMS: atom_id res chain seq x y z
N THR A 1 -24.87 15.83 13.56
CA THR A 1 -25.71 16.41 14.62
C THR A 1 -25.22 15.91 15.97
N LEU A 2 -24.88 16.81 16.90
CA LEU A 2 -24.42 16.50 18.27
C LEU A 2 -25.44 15.71 19.12
N GLN A 3 -26.67 15.56 18.61
CA GLN A 3 -27.80 14.88 19.25
C GLN A 3 -27.58 13.39 19.52
N ARG A 4 -26.62 12.73 18.87
CA ARG A 4 -26.31 11.30 19.09
C ARG A 4 -25.29 11.03 20.19
N LEU A 5 -24.62 12.07 20.72
CA LEU A 5 -23.61 11.89 21.75
C LEU A 5 -24.23 11.94 23.15
N PRO A 6 -23.72 11.14 24.10
CA PRO A 6 -24.11 11.29 25.50
C PRO A 6 -23.84 12.71 25.98
N LYS A 7 -24.80 13.31 26.69
CA LYS A 7 -24.73 14.69 27.20
C LYS A 7 -23.42 14.97 27.95
N LYS A 8 -22.89 13.98 28.67
CA LYS A 8 -21.64 14.06 29.43
C LYS A 8 -20.41 14.23 28.53
N VAL A 9 -20.38 13.61 27.35
CA VAL A 9 -19.29 13.74 26.37
C VAL A 9 -19.31 15.10 25.70
N VAL A 10 -20.51 15.59 25.35
CA VAL A 10 -20.69 16.93 24.78
C VAL A 10 -20.19 18.00 25.75
N LYS A 11 -20.56 17.89 27.03
CA LYS A 11 -20.11 18.81 28.09
C LYS A 11 -18.58 18.80 28.26
N ILE A 12 -17.95 17.62 28.24
CA ILE A 12 -16.48 17.50 28.29
C ILE A 12 -15.84 18.11 27.04
N GLY A 13 -16.43 17.92 25.85
CA GLY A 13 -15.96 18.52 24.60
C GLY A 13 -15.93 20.05 24.66
N TYR A 14 -16.98 20.68 25.20
CA TYR A 14 -17.00 22.13 25.41
C TYR A 14 -15.95 22.62 26.41
N LYS A 15 -15.68 21.88 27.49
CA LYS A 15 -14.60 22.22 28.44
C LYS A 15 -13.23 22.19 27.76
N VAL A 16 -12.95 21.17 26.95
CA VAL A 16 -11.70 21.07 26.18
C VAL A 16 -11.56 22.21 25.18
N TYR A 17 -12.64 22.55 24.46
CA TYR A 17 -12.66 23.68 23.53
C TYR A 17 -12.41 25.03 24.23
N ALA A 18 -12.95 25.21 25.43
CA ALA A 18 -12.75 26.40 26.25
C ALA A 18 -11.40 26.41 27.01
N GLY A 19 -10.52 25.42 26.80
CA GLY A 19 -9.22 25.33 27.49
C GLY A 19 -9.32 25.01 28.98
N ILE A 20 -10.48 24.56 29.46
CA ILE A 20 -10.72 24.26 30.87
C ILE A 20 -10.11 22.89 31.20
N PRO A 21 -9.25 22.79 32.25
CA PRO A 21 -8.68 21.52 32.66
C PRO A 21 -9.75 20.55 33.15
N LEU A 22 -9.66 19.30 32.68
CA LEU A 22 -10.60 18.25 33.05
C LEU A 22 -10.27 17.66 34.42
N GLU A 23 -11.33 17.39 35.19
CA GLU A 23 -11.23 16.69 36.47
C GLU A 23 -10.83 15.21 36.28
N LYS A 24 -10.34 14.58 37.36
CA LYS A 24 -9.85 13.20 37.34
C LYS A 24 -10.94 12.21 36.92
N GLU A 25 -12.18 12.45 37.35
CA GLU A 25 -13.35 11.66 36.99
C GLU A 25 -13.77 11.86 35.53
N GLU A 26 -13.68 13.07 35.00
CA GLU A 26 -13.97 13.37 33.60
C GLU A 26 -12.94 12.73 32.68
N LYS A 27 -11.65 12.75 33.06
CA LYS A 27 -10.59 12.02 32.35
C LYS A 27 -10.82 10.52 32.38
N ARG A 28 -11.21 9.96 33.54
CA ARG A 28 -11.51 8.52 33.68
C ARG A 28 -12.72 8.13 32.84
N TYR A 29 -13.80 8.89 32.94
CA TYR A 29 -15.00 8.71 32.13
C TYR A 29 -14.69 8.82 30.64
N LEU A 30 -13.90 9.81 30.21
CA LEU A 30 -13.54 9.96 28.81
C LEU A 30 -12.61 8.84 28.33
N LYS A 31 -11.77 8.27 29.20
CA LYS A 31 -10.93 7.09 28.91
C LYS A 31 -11.77 5.82 28.80
N GLU A 32 -12.70 5.59 29.71
CA GLU A 32 -13.62 4.45 29.70
C GLU A 32 -14.62 4.57 28.55
N TRP A 33 -15.17 5.75 28.32
CA TRP A 33 -16.01 6.07 27.16
C TRP A 33 -15.21 5.92 25.86
N ARG A 34 -13.96 6.40 25.78
CA ARG A 34 -13.09 6.11 24.63
C ARG A 34 -12.76 4.64 24.47
N LYS A 35 -12.78 3.80 25.51
CA LYS A 35 -12.61 2.34 25.37
C LYS A 35 -13.92 1.65 24.95
N ALA A 36 -15.04 2.08 25.51
CA ALA A 36 -16.40 1.59 25.23
C ALA A 36 -17.02 2.22 23.97
N TYR A 37 -16.42 3.26 23.39
CA TYR A 37 -16.77 3.90 22.13
C TYR A 37 -15.58 3.99 21.15
N HIS A 38 -14.38 3.51 21.54
CA HIS A 38 -13.59 2.59 20.69
C HIS A 38 -14.28 1.22 20.59
N MET A 39 -15.59 1.16 20.83
CA MET A 39 -16.35 -0.01 20.44
C MET A 39 -16.33 -0.15 18.91
N PRO A 40 -16.23 -1.40 18.45
CA PRO A 40 -16.25 -1.83 17.07
C PRO A 40 -17.67 -1.70 16.50
N LEU A 41 -18.17 -0.46 16.40
CA LEU A 41 -19.46 -0.11 15.80
C LEU A 41 -19.27 0.60 14.45
N GLY A 42 -18.24 0.19 13.73
CA GLY A 42 -17.91 0.64 12.38
C GLY A 42 -17.08 -0.34 11.56
N TRP A 43 -16.64 -1.47 12.13
CA TRP A 43 -15.69 -2.38 11.47
C TRP A 43 -16.23 -3.00 10.18
N LYS A 44 -17.54 -3.00 9.95
CA LYS A 44 -18.13 -3.36 8.64
C LYS A 44 -18.12 -2.20 7.63
N ARG A 45 -18.19 -0.95 8.07
CA ARG A 45 -18.42 0.22 7.20
C ARG A 45 -17.16 0.65 6.46
N GLU A 46 -16.02 0.65 7.15
CA GLU A 46 -14.73 0.97 6.52
C GLU A 46 -14.26 -0.17 5.59
N ASP A 47 -14.49 -1.42 5.99
CA ASP A 47 -14.23 -2.60 5.16
C ASP A 47 -15.07 -2.58 3.87
N GLU A 48 -16.37 -2.34 3.98
CA GLU A 48 -17.26 -2.16 2.82
C GLU A 48 -16.83 -0.99 1.93
N HIS A 49 -16.35 0.12 2.51
CA HIS A 49 -15.85 1.25 1.75
C HIS A 49 -14.53 0.92 1.02
N ILE A 50 -13.61 0.19 1.67
CA ILE A 50 -12.38 -0.31 1.04
C ILE A 50 -12.74 -1.23 -0.12
N LEU A 51 -13.63 -2.20 0.10
CA LEU A 51 -14.08 -3.11 -0.95
C LEU A 51 -14.78 -2.35 -2.08
N LYS A 52 -15.65 -1.38 -1.78
CA LYS A 52 -16.30 -0.53 -2.79
C LYS A 52 -15.30 0.28 -3.60
N LEU A 53 -14.25 0.80 -2.96
CA LEU A 53 -13.17 1.51 -3.66
C LEU A 53 -12.38 0.57 -4.56
N LEU A 54 -12.04 -0.62 -4.09
CA LEU A 54 -11.33 -1.62 -4.89
C LEU A 54 -12.19 -2.13 -6.05
N ARG A 55 -13.51 -2.32 -5.87
CA ARG A 55 -14.46 -2.68 -6.95
C ARG A 55 -14.47 -1.64 -8.06
N LYS A 56 -14.40 -0.36 -7.70
CA LYS A 56 -14.33 0.75 -8.66
C LYS A 56 -12.97 0.87 -9.36
N ASN A 57 -11.93 0.24 -8.85
CA ASN A 57 -10.56 0.38 -9.34
C ASN A 57 -9.95 -1.01 -9.56
N PRO A 58 -10.30 -1.70 -10.67
CA PRO A 58 -9.84 -3.06 -10.94
C PRO A 58 -8.31 -3.15 -11.10
N GLY A 59 -7.63 -2.04 -11.43
CA GLY A 59 -6.17 -1.94 -11.48
C GLY A 59 -5.46 -1.97 -10.11
N GLY A 60 -6.22 -2.09 -9.02
CA GLY A 60 -5.70 -2.11 -7.66
C GLY A 60 -5.35 -0.73 -7.12
N LEU A 61 -5.27 -0.61 -5.79
CA LEU A 61 -4.92 0.63 -5.10
C LEU A 61 -3.79 0.38 -4.10
N THR A 62 -2.95 1.39 -3.87
CA THR A 62 -1.94 1.31 -2.82
C THR A 62 -2.53 1.72 -1.46
N ARG A 63 -1.81 1.43 -0.37
CA ARG A 63 -2.21 1.91 0.97
C ARG A 63 -2.35 3.43 1.06
N ALA A 64 -1.48 4.17 0.35
CA ALA A 64 -1.52 5.62 0.33
C ALA A 64 -2.78 6.12 -0.37
N ASP A 65 -3.14 5.52 -1.50
CA ASP A 65 -4.36 5.87 -2.24
C ASP A 65 -5.62 5.59 -1.41
N LEU A 66 -5.67 4.44 -0.73
CA LEU A 66 -6.76 4.08 0.17
C LEU A 66 -6.87 5.06 1.33
N SER A 67 -5.74 5.41 1.96
CA SER A 67 -5.67 6.39 3.05
C SER A 67 -6.18 7.77 2.61
N MET A 68 -5.73 8.27 1.45
CA MET A 68 -6.19 9.54 0.90
C MET A 68 -7.69 9.54 0.58
N ARG A 69 -8.19 8.49 -0.07
CA ARG A 69 -9.60 8.41 -0.50
C ARG A 69 -10.57 8.21 0.66
N LEU A 70 -10.12 7.51 1.71
CA LEU A 70 -10.92 7.27 2.92
C LEU A 70 -10.71 8.34 3.99
N GLN A 71 -9.75 9.26 3.81
CA GLN A 71 -9.37 10.30 4.77
C GLN A 71 -9.03 9.75 6.16
N VAL A 72 -8.37 8.59 6.20
CA VAL A 72 -7.94 7.91 7.43
C VAL A 72 -6.44 7.70 7.43
N TYR A 73 -5.85 7.51 8.61
CA TYR A 73 -4.41 7.30 8.70
C TYR A 73 -3.99 5.97 8.06
N VAL A 74 -2.82 5.95 7.41
CA VAL A 74 -2.26 4.75 6.77
C VAL A 74 -2.18 3.56 7.74
N ARG A 75 -1.91 3.81 9.03
CA ARG A 75 -1.88 2.76 10.07
C ARG A 75 -3.25 2.11 10.31
N GLU A 76 -4.32 2.88 10.19
CA GLU A 76 -5.70 2.37 10.33
C GLU A 76 -6.08 1.55 9.10
N VAL A 77 -5.80 2.07 7.89
CA VAL A 77 -5.96 1.32 6.63
C VAL A 77 -5.24 -0.03 6.69
N GLN A 78 -4.02 -0.07 7.24
CA GLN A 78 -3.28 -1.31 7.38
C GLN A 78 -3.98 -2.32 8.31
N ARG A 79 -4.60 -1.86 9.41
CA ARG A 79 -5.36 -2.76 10.30
C ARG A 79 -6.55 -3.38 9.60
N TYR A 80 -7.30 -2.60 8.81
CA TYR A 80 -8.43 -3.09 8.02
C TYR A 80 -7.99 -4.07 6.94
N LEU A 81 -6.96 -3.72 6.16
CA LEU A 81 -6.41 -4.59 5.11
C LEU A 81 -5.92 -5.93 5.66
N ILE A 82 -5.29 -5.97 6.84
CA ILE A 82 -4.86 -7.23 7.45
C ILE A 82 -6.06 -8.17 7.70
N GLN A 83 -7.20 -7.63 8.14
CA GLN A 83 -8.41 -8.43 8.36
C GLN A 83 -9.02 -8.91 7.05
N LEU A 84 -9.11 -8.04 6.04
CA LEU A 84 -9.64 -8.37 4.71
C LEU A 84 -8.77 -9.39 3.95
N ILE A 85 -7.46 -9.36 4.16
CA ILE A 85 -6.53 -10.37 3.64
C ILE A 85 -6.73 -11.70 4.37
N LYS A 86 -6.87 -11.66 5.71
CA LYS A 86 -7.12 -12.86 6.51
C LYS A 86 -8.46 -13.52 6.15
N SER A 87 -9.48 -12.74 5.82
CA SER A 87 -10.78 -13.23 5.32
C SER A 87 -10.80 -13.56 3.83
N LYS A 88 -9.66 -13.45 3.13
CA LYS A 88 -9.50 -13.71 1.69
C LYS A 88 -10.40 -12.86 0.78
N GLN A 89 -10.81 -11.68 1.22
CA GLN A 89 -11.59 -10.74 0.40
C GLN A 89 -10.70 -9.82 -0.44
N VAL A 90 -9.48 -9.57 0.03
CA VAL A 90 -8.48 -8.71 -0.61
C VAL A 90 -7.17 -9.47 -0.76
N ILE A 91 -6.52 -9.32 -1.92
CA ILE A 91 -5.21 -9.87 -2.22
C ILE A 91 -4.20 -8.73 -2.30
N ALA A 92 -3.04 -8.92 -1.67
CA ALA A 92 -1.91 -8.00 -1.78
C ALA A 92 -0.90 -8.55 -2.79
N VAL A 93 -0.72 -7.84 -3.90
CA VAL A 93 0.25 -8.18 -4.94
C VAL A 93 1.50 -7.34 -4.73
N LYS A 94 2.64 -8.02 -4.57
CA LYS A 94 3.95 -7.35 -4.54
C LYS A 94 4.27 -6.86 -5.94
N ARG A 95 4.85 -5.68 -6.05
CA ARG A 95 5.32 -5.16 -7.34
C ARG A 95 6.82 -5.34 -7.43
N GLU A 96 7.32 -5.64 -8.62
CA GLU A 96 8.75 -5.58 -8.87
C GLU A 96 9.23 -4.13 -8.87
N SER A 97 10.36 -3.90 -8.19
CA SER A 97 11.02 -2.59 -8.22
C SER A 97 11.99 -2.52 -9.39
N THR A 98 11.87 -1.49 -10.23
CA THR A 98 12.92 -1.16 -11.20
C THR A 98 14.11 -0.42 -10.57
N ARG A 99 13.99 0.09 -9.35
CA ARG A 99 14.98 0.99 -8.70
C ARG A 99 15.43 0.55 -7.30
N GLY A 100 15.29 -0.73 -6.95
CA GLY A 100 15.82 -1.33 -5.71
C GLY A 100 15.04 -1.02 -4.41
N ARG A 101 14.20 0.02 -4.37
CA ARG A 101 13.27 0.25 -3.25
C ARG A 101 12.00 -0.57 -3.46
N SER A 102 11.64 -1.44 -2.51
CA SER A 102 10.43 -2.26 -2.60
C SER A 102 9.19 -1.37 -2.77
N PRO A 103 8.50 -1.40 -3.93
CA PRO A 103 7.31 -0.61 -4.15
C PRO A 103 6.21 -1.01 -3.16
N THR A 104 5.33 -0.05 -2.82
CA THR A 104 4.16 -0.32 -2.02
C THR A 104 3.28 -1.37 -2.70
N PRO A 105 2.82 -2.41 -1.97
CA PRO A 105 1.94 -3.43 -2.53
C PRO A 105 0.66 -2.81 -3.09
N LEU A 106 0.14 -3.41 -4.16
CA LEU A 106 -1.20 -3.11 -4.67
C LEU A 106 -2.19 -4.09 -4.07
N PHE A 107 -3.34 -3.57 -3.68
CA PHE A 107 -4.44 -4.36 -3.13
C PHE A 107 -5.52 -4.52 -4.18
N PHE A 108 -5.98 -5.75 -4.37
CA PHE A 108 -7.02 -6.15 -5.32
C PHE A 108 -8.13 -6.87 -4.58
N ILE A 109 -9.33 -6.92 -5.16
CA ILE A 109 -10.38 -7.83 -4.68
C ILE A 109 -10.04 -9.25 -5.09
N ALA A 110 -10.28 -10.22 -4.20
CA ALA A 110 -9.91 -11.61 -4.44
C ALA A 110 -10.60 -12.25 -5.66
N GLU A 111 -11.77 -11.75 -6.05
CA GLU A 111 -12.51 -12.16 -7.26
C GLU A 111 -12.06 -11.43 -8.54
N ALA A 112 -11.20 -10.40 -8.43
CA ALA A 112 -10.70 -9.72 -9.61
C ALA A 112 -9.69 -10.63 -10.32
N THR A 113 -9.87 -10.82 -11.63
CA THR A 113 -8.81 -11.33 -12.51
C THR A 113 -7.58 -10.48 -12.30
N ILE A 114 -6.62 -11.01 -11.53
CA ILE A 114 -5.31 -10.40 -11.35
C ILE A 114 -4.74 -10.29 -12.76
N PRO A 115 -4.50 -9.08 -13.30
CA PRO A 115 -3.85 -8.98 -14.59
C PRO A 115 -2.53 -9.73 -14.44
N GLU A 116 -2.33 -10.76 -15.27
CA GLU A 116 -1.10 -11.54 -15.29
C GLU A 116 0.07 -10.56 -15.21
N GLU A 117 0.96 -10.79 -14.25
CA GLU A 117 2.18 -10.00 -14.10
C GLU A 117 2.88 -10.00 -15.45
N LYS A 118 2.69 -8.93 -16.23
CA LYS A 118 3.61 -8.59 -17.30
C LYS A 118 4.93 -8.40 -16.58
N ASN A 119 5.77 -9.43 -16.61
CA ASN A 119 7.11 -9.42 -16.05
C ASN A 119 7.94 -8.48 -16.93
N VAL A 120 7.73 -7.18 -16.77
CA VAL A 120 8.37 -6.12 -17.54
C VAL A 120 9.88 -6.26 -17.44
N ALA A 121 10.39 -6.75 -16.30
CA ALA A 121 11.80 -7.08 -16.12
C ALA A 121 12.24 -8.26 -17.01
N ALA A 122 11.48 -9.35 -17.07
CA ALA A 122 11.82 -10.50 -17.90
C ALA A 122 11.71 -10.18 -19.39
N GLU A 123 10.67 -9.46 -19.82
CA GLU A 123 10.51 -8.98 -21.20
C GLU A 123 11.66 -8.04 -21.59
N ARG A 124 12.06 -7.12 -20.69
CA ARG A 124 13.23 -6.25 -20.90
C ARG A 124 14.50 -7.06 -21.05
N ASP A 125 14.75 -7.98 -20.12
CA ASP A 125 15.99 -8.77 -20.10
C ASP A 125 16.05 -9.71 -21.31
N GLU A 126 14.90 -10.21 -21.80
CA GLU A 126 14.78 -10.97 -23.05
C GLU A 126 15.12 -10.11 -24.28
N ARG A 127 14.62 -8.87 -24.38
CA ARG A 127 14.99 -7.95 -25.47
C ARG A 127 16.48 -7.65 -25.51
N ILE A 128 17.10 -7.48 -24.33
CA ILE A 128 18.55 -7.30 -24.22
C ILE A 128 19.30 -8.55 -24.69
N ARG A 129 18.86 -9.75 -24.29
CA ARG A 129 19.46 -11.02 -24.72
C ARG A 129 19.33 -11.23 -26.23
N GLN A 130 18.18 -10.93 -26.82
CA GLN A 130 17.97 -11.02 -28.27
C GLN A 130 18.87 -10.05 -29.04
N ALA A 131 18.94 -8.77 -28.62
CA ALA A 131 19.83 -7.80 -29.27
C ALA A 131 21.30 -8.23 -29.21
N TYR A 132 21.75 -8.80 -28.09
CA TYR A 132 23.14 -9.23 -27.93
C TYR A 132 23.46 -10.54 -28.66
N PHE A 133 22.68 -11.60 -28.44
CA PHE A 133 22.98 -12.94 -28.94
C PHE A 133 22.47 -13.18 -30.36
N LYS A 134 21.32 -12.61 -30.74
CA LYS A 134 20.70 -12.85 -32.05
C LYS A 134 21.11 -11.80 -33.08
N GLU A 135 21.13 -10.53 -32.68
CA GLU A 135 21.46 -9.42 -33.59
C GLU A 135 22.94 -9.00 -33.53
N GLY A 136 23.72 -9.55 -32.59
CA GLY A 136 25.16 -9.27 -32.46
C GLY A 136 25.48 -7.86 -31.99
N TRP A 137 24.55 -7.16 -31.32
CA TRP A 137 24.77 -5.79 -30.89
C TRP A 137 25.77 -5.72 -29.73
N SER A 138 26.70 -4.77 -29.81
CA SER A 138 27.59 -4.50 -28.68
C SER A 138 26.82 -3.89 -27.49
N ILE A 139 27.33 -4.09 -26.27
CA ILE A 139 26.78 -3.48 -25.04
C ILE A 139 26.63 -1.96 -25.19
N LYS A 140 27.56 -1.29 -25.89
CA LYS A 140 27.49 0.15 -26.15
C LYS A 140 26.30 0.52 -27.05
N ARG A 141 26.01 -0.30 -28.05
CA ARG A 141 24.87 -0.11 -28.97
C ARG A 141 23.55 -0.35 -28.23
N ILE A 142 23.45 -1.44 -27.46
CA ILE A 142 22.27 -1.73 -26.63
C ILE A 142 21.97 -0.59 -25.65
N ASN A 143 22.99 -0.01 -25.03
CA ASN A 143 22.83 1.13 -24.12
C ASN A 143 22.27 2.37 -24.84
N ARG A 144 22.70 2.65 -26.07
CA ARG A 144 22.22 3.80 -26.86
C ARG A 144 20.80 3.60 -27.38
N GLU A 145 20.50 2.42 -27.90
CA GLU A 145 19.22 2.14 -28.58
C GLU A 145 18.10 1.76 -27.60
N LEU A 146 18.39 0.96 -26.58
CA LEU A 146 17.40 0.54 -25.58
C LEU A 146 17.39 1.44 -24.34
N HIS A 147 18.26 2.45 -24.28
CA HIS A 147 18.39 3.40 -23.15
C HIS A 147 18.49 2.71 -21.77
N HIS A 148 19.16 1.56 -21.73
CA HIS A 148 19.38 0.80 -20.50
C HIS A 148 20.80 0.98 -19.98
N ASP A 149 20.94 1.16 -18.68
CA ASP A 149 22.25 1.23 -18.02
C ASP A 149 23.09 -0.01 -18.29
N LYS A 150 24.40 0.17 -18.45
CA LYS A 150 25.35 -0.94 -18.66
C LYS A 150 25.27 -2.01 -17.58
N ARG A 151 24.90 -1.63 -16.35
CA ARG A 151 24.68 -2.56 -15.24
C ARG A 151 23.47 -3.46 -15.49
N THR A 152 22.36 -2.89 -15.94
CA THR A 152 21.14 -3.63 -16.29
C THR A 152 21.40 -4.58 -17.45
N ILE A 153 22.14 -4.13 -18.45
CA ILE A 153 22.53 -4.96 -19.60
C ILE A 153 23.39 -6.15 -19.14
N ARG A 154 24.42 -5.92 -18.33
CA ARG A 154 25.26 -7.01 -17.78
C ARG A 154 24.46 -7.99 -16.94
N ARG A 155 23.56 -7.51 -16.08
CA ARG A 155 22.68 -8.36 -15.27
C ARG A 155 21.75 -9.22 -16.13
N ALA A 156 21.24 -8.67 -17.23
CA ALA A 156 20.37 -9.40 -18.16
C ALA A 156 21.12 -10.49 -18.95
N LEU A 157 22.41 -10.27 -19.24
CA LEU A 157 23.27 -11.26 -19.91
C LEU A 157 23.80 -12.33 -18.94
N ASN A 158 24.15 -11.93 -17.71
CA ASN A 158 24.67 -12.80 -16.66
C ASN A 158 23.88 -12.60 -15.35
N PRO A 159 22.72 -13.27 -15.19
CA PRO A 159 21.88 -13.10 -13.99
C PRO A 159 22.54 -13.59 -12.70
N ASN A 160 23.52 -14.50 -12.79
CA ASN A 160 24.25 -15.08 -11.66
C ASN A 160 25.54 -14.33 -11.31
N GLU A 161 25.85 -13.22 -11.98
CA GLU A 161 27.08 -12.46 -11.70
C GLU A 161 26.96 -11.71 -10.36
N VAL A 162 27.63 -12.21 -9.33
CA VAL A 162 27.78 -11.53 -8.04
C VAL A 162 28.67 -10.32 -8.26
N ILE A 163 28.06 -9.12 -8.26
CA ILE A 163 28.80 -7.87 -8.46
C ILE A 163 29.63 -7.58 -7.19
N PRO A 164 30.98 -7.64 -7.24
CA PRO A 164 31.81 -7.68 -6.03
C PRO A 164 31.68 -6.48 -5.08
N TRP A 165 31.27 -5.31 -5.58
CA TRP A 165 31.12 -4.08 -4.78
C TRP A 165 29.71 -3.86 -4.19
N LEU A 166 28.84 -4.87 -4.22
CA LEU A 166 27.55 -4.88 -3.50
C LEU A 166 27.51 -5.83 -2.30
N SER A 167 28.59 -6.58 -2.05
CA SER A 167 28.73 -7.50 -0.91
C SER A 167 29.55 -6.88 0.23
N ARG A 168 29.14 -5.70 0.71
CA ARG A 168 29.65 -5.10 1.96
C ARG A 168 28.54 -5.03 2.99
#